data_AF-A0A833ARI7-F1
#
_entry.id   AF-A0A833ARI7-F1
#
_cell.length_a   1.000
_cell.length_b   1.000
_cell.length_c   1.000
_cell.angle_alpha   90.00
_cell.angle_beta   90.00
_cell.angle_gamma   90.00
#
_symmetry.space_group_name_H-M   'P 1'
#
loop_
_entity.id
_entity.type
_entity.pdbx_description
1 polymer ?
#
loop_
_entity_poly.entity_id
_entity_poly.type
_entity_poly.pdbx_seq_one_letter_code
_entity_poly.pdbx_strand_id
1 'polypeptide(L)'
;MDIFSNRPLYDPSAVQFMRDELTAIGFDELFTPEDVDRAINTNNDETVLVFINSVCGCAAGSARPGFSKALQNERIPNRITTVFAGQEKAAVARVRDHWLNGQPPSSPSAALFKNGELVFMVHRHEIERHDADEIAEHVKTLFDQHCTGVGPSVPAEHLFQVNHAKTCGSKIPKYEG
;
A
#
# COMPACT_ATOMS: atom_id res chain seq x y z
N MET A 1 -11.38 -21.18 13.35
CA MET A 1 -11.01 -20.19 12.32
C MET A 1 -11.65 -20.66 11.03
N ASP A 2 -12.61 -19.91 10.49
CA ASP A 2 -13.40 -20.35 9.34
C ASP A 2 -12.52 -20.34 8.08
N ILE A 3 -12.26 -21.53 7.52
CA ILE A 3 -11.49 -21.76 6.30
C ILE A 3 -12.08 -21.04 5.06
N PHE A 4 -13.35 -20.64 5.09
CA PHE A 4 -13.98 -19.88 4.01
C PHE A 4 -13.78 -18.36 4.14
N SER A 5 -13.61 -17.86 5.37
CA SER A 5 -13.47 -16.43 5.66
C SER A 5 -12.20 -15.82 5.07
N ASN A 6 -11.12 -16.60 4.95
CA ASN A 6 -9.82 -16.11 4.48
C ASN A 6 -9.55 -16.36 2.99
N ARG A 7 -10.54 -16.83 2.22
CA ARG A 7 -10.39 -17.00 0.78
C ARG A 7 -10.28 -15.63 0.08
N PRO A 8 -9.44 -15.50 -0.96
CA PRO A 8 -9.39 -14.28 -1.75
C PRO A 8 -10.75 -14.03 -2.41
N LEU A 9 -11.08 -12.76 -2.63
CA LEU A 9 -12.32 -12.32 -3.28
C LEU A 9 -12.20 -12.38 -4.80
N TYR A 10 -11.02 -12.12 -5.33
CA TYR A 10 -10.73 -12.11 -6.77
C TYR A 10 -9.73 -13.20 -7.13
N ASP A 11 -9.77 -13.66 -8.39
CA ASP A 11 -8.79 -14.60 -8.92
C ASP A 11 -7.36 -14.04 -8.74
N PRO A 12 -6.45 -14.77 -8.07
CA PRO A 12 -5.08 -14.32 -7.84
C PRO A 12 -4.33 -13.96 -9.13
N SER A 13 -4.52 -14.72 -10.21
CA SER A 13 -3.87 -14.46 -11.51
C SER A 13 -4.37 -13.16 -12.14
N ALA A 14 -5.64 -12.83 -11.93
CA ALA A 14 -6.24 -11.62 -12.50
C ALA A 14 -5.83 -10.33 -11.76
N VAL A 15 -5.32 -10.43 -10.53
CA VAL A 15 -4.83 -9.28 -9.76
C VAL A 15 -3.31 -9.20 -9.70
N GLN A 16 -2.59 -10.17 -10.29
CA GLN A 16 -1.12 -10.26 -10.19
C GLN A 16 -0.44 -8.98 -10.67
N PHE A 17 -0.88 -8.40 -11.79
CA PHE A 17 -0.31 -7.15 -12.30
C PHE A 17 -0.40 -5.99 -11.29
N MET A 18 -1.43 -5.97 -10.43
CA MET A 18 -1.60 -4.93 -9.41
C MET A 18 -0.61 -5.08 -8.25
N ARG A 19 -0.12 -6.30 -8.02
CA ARG A 19 0.98 -6.61 -7.09
C ARG A 19 2.31 -6.22 -7.72
N ASP A 20 2.51 -6.67 -8.96
CA ASP A 20 3.73 -6.41 -9.73
C ASP A 20 4.03 -4.91 -9.86
N GLU A 21 2.99 -4.07 -10.01
CA GLU A 21 3.13 -2.60 -9.99
C GLU A 21 3.80 -2.05 -8.71
N LEU A 22 3.52 -2.66 -7.55
CA LEU A 22 4.07 -2.22 -6.27
C LEU A 22 5.42 -2.88 -5.96
N THR A 23 5.55 -4.18 -6.25
CA THR A 23 6.82 -4.90 -6.01
C THR A 23 7.92 -4.39 -6.92
N ALA A 24 7.59 -3.97 -8.15
CA ALA A 24 8.54 -3.34 -9.07
C ALA A 24 9.11 -1.99 -8.58
N ILE A 25 8.43 -1.32 -7.63
CA ILE A 25 8.92 -0.10 -6.97
C ILE A 25 9.40 -0.37 -5.52
N GLY A 26 9.64 -1.63 -5.18
CA GLY A 26 10.30 -2.05 -3.94
C GLY A 26 9.38 -2.32 -2.75
N PHE A 27 8.05 -2.39 -2.92
CA PHE A 27 7.17 -2.80 -1.82
C PHE A 27 7.33 -4.28 -1.46
N ASP A 28 7.44 -4.55 -0.16
CA ASP A 28 7.31 -5.90 0.39
C ASP A 28 5.83 -6.27 0.62
N GLU A 29 5.39 -7.41 0.11
CA GLU A 29 4.03 -7.91 0.33
C GLU A 29 3.90 -8.61 1.69
N LEU A 30 2.83 -8.28 2.43
CA LEU A 30 2.51 -8.86 3.72
C LEU A 30 1.27 -9.76 3.57
N PHE A 31 1.47 -11.08 3.68
CA PHE A 31 0.42 -12.06 3.38
C PHE A 31 -0.37 -12.50 4.61
N THR A 32 0.24 -12.41 5.79
CA THR A 32 -0.31 -12.91 7.05
C THR A 32 -0.38 -11.83 8.14
N PRO A 33 -1.24 -12.00 9.16
CA PRO A 33 -1.22 -11.16 10.35
C PRO A 33 0.17 -11.08 11.00
N GLU A 34 0.91 -12.18 11.00
CA GLU A 34 2.25 -12.26 11.57
C GLU A 34 3.26 -11.44 10.75
N ASP A 35 3.11 -11.39 9.42
CA ASP A 35 3.94 -10.52 8.57
C ASP A 35 3.69 -9.04 8.89
N VAL A 36 2.42 -8.67 9.08
CA VAL A 36 1.99 -7.32 9.49
C VAL A 36 2.62 -6.93 10.82
N ASP A 37 2.51 -7.80 11.82
CA ASP A 37 3.05 -7.51 13.14
C ASP A 37 4.56 -7.39 13.13
N ARG A 38 5.27 -8.28 12.42
CA ARG A 38 6.73 -8.18 12.28
C ARG A 38 7.15 -6.93 11.51
N ALA A 39 6.33 -6.47 10.57
CA ALA A 39 6.62 -5.27 9.81
C ALA A 39 6.47 -4.00 10.66
N ILE A 40 5.39 -3.88 11.42
CA ILE A 40 5.02 -2.63 12.11
C ILE A 40 5.58 -2.57 13.54
N ASN A 41 5.66 -3.70 14.25
CA ASN A 41 6.13 -3.77 15.64
C ASN A 41 7.67 -3.74 15.73
N THR A 42 8.26 -2.68 15.20
CA THR A 42 9.69 -2.40 15.34
C THR A 42 9.91 -1.41 16.49
N ASN A 43 11.14 -1.33 17.01
CA ASN A 43 11.51 -0.34 18.03
C ASN A 43 12.96 0.12 17.80
N ASN A 44 13.19 0.64 16.60
CA ASN A 44 14.51 1.02 16.07
C ASN A 44 14.49 2.40 15.40
N ASP A 45 13.46 3.20 15.68
CA ASP A 45 13.22 4.53 15.10
C ASP A 45 13.04 4.58 13.57
N GLU A 46 12.95 3.43 12.91
CA GLU A 46 12.67 3.34 11.48
C GLU A 46 11.18 3.54 11.20
N THR A 47 10.87 4.19 10.07
CA THR A 47 9.50 4.36 9.62
C THR A 47 9.07 3.26 8.66
N VAL A 48 7.84 2.79 8.83
CA VAL A 48 7.26 1.70 8.05
C VAL A 48 5.98 2.21 7.38
N LEU A 49 5.99 2.26 6.07
CA LEU A 49 4.81 2.56 5.27
C LEU A 49 4.05 1.27 4.98
N VAL A 50 2.75 1.27 5.27
CA VAL A 50 1.82 0.20 4.90
C VAL A 50 0.83 0.78 3.90
N PHE A 51 0.94 0.39 2.64
CA PHE A 51 -0.03 0.70 1.60
C PHE A 51 -1.10 -0.38 1.53
N ILE A 52 -2.36 -0.02 1.82
CA ILE A 52 -3.52 -0.91 1.70
C ILE A 52 -4.00 -0.85 0.24
N ASN A 53 -3.44 -1.71 -0.60
CA ASN A 53 -3.77 -1.82 -2.02
C ASN A 53 -5.21 -2.32 -2.22
N SER A 54 -5.79 -2.07 -3.39
CA SER A 54 -7.10 -2.61 -3.77
C SER A 54 -7.27 -2.69 -5.29
N VAL A 55 -8.30 -3.42 -5.73
CA VAL A 55 -8.68 -3.46 -7.15
C VAL A 55 -9.42 -2.20 -7.63
N CYS A 56 -9.76 -1.27 -6.75
CA CYS A 56 -10.58 -0.10 -7.10
C CYS A 56 -9.89 0.77 -8.16
N GLY A 57 -10.67 1.40 -9.06
CA GLY A 57 -10.14 2.22 -10.14
C GLY A 57 -9.27 3.39 -9.67
N CYS A 58 -9.55 3.98 -8.50
CA CYS A 58 -8.70 5.02 -7.92
C CYS A 58 -7.33 4.49 -7.44
N ALA A 59 -7.21 3.19 -7.14
CA ALA A 59 -5.92 2.58 -6.84
C ALA A 59 -5.04 2.52 -8.10
N ALA A 60 -5.62 2.09 -9.23
CA ALA A 60 -4.91 2.00 -10.50
C ALA A 60 -4.61 3.37 -11.13
N GLY A 61 -5.55 4.32 -11.04
CA GLY A 61 -5.45 5.62 -11.71
C GLY A 61 -4.66 6.68 -10.95
N SER A 62 -4.70 6.66 -9.61
CA SER A 62 -4.15 7.74 -8.80
C SER A 62 -3.19 7.22 -7.72
N ALA A 63 -3.62 6.26 -6.89
CA ALA A 63 -2.84 5.85 -5.71
C ALA A 63 -1.50 5.21 -6.08
N ARG A 64 -1.49 4.10 -6.84
CA ARG A 64 -0.24 3.40 -7.18
C ARG A 64 0.72 4.30 -7.96
N PRO A 65 0.28 5.05 -9.00
CA PRO A 65 1.15 6.01 -9.67
C PRO A 65 1.65 7.15 -8.77
N GLY A 66 0.83 7.62 -7.83
CA GLY A 66 1.22 8.67 -6.87
C GLY A 66 2.28 8.20 -5.88
N PHE A 67 2.11 7.00 -5.31
CA PHE A 67 3.12 6.39 -4.43
C PHE A 67 4.41 6.04 -5.18
N SER A 68 4.32 5.54 -6.41
CA SER A 68 5.48 5.35 -7.31
C SER A 68 6.33 6.62 -7.44
N LYS A 69 5.68 7.76 -7.70
CA LYS A 69 6.35 9.06 -7.83
C LYS A 69 6.87 9.59 -6.49
N ALA A 70 6.11 9.41 -5.41
CA ALA A 70 6.53 9.86 -4.08
C ALA A 70 7.77 9.12 -3.58
N LEU A 71 7.92 7.84 -3.92
CA LEU A 71 9.07 7.02 -3.54
C LEU A 71 10.34 7.30 -4.34
N GLN A 72 10.32 8.30 -5.22
CA GLN A 72 11.51 8.89 -5.84
C GLN A 72 12.07 10.08 -5.07
N ASN A 73 11.43 10.45 -3.96
CA ASN A 73 11.93 11.52 -3.09
C ASN A 73 13.28 11.17 -2.47
N GLU A 74 14.04 12.19 -2.06
CA GLU A 74 15.31 11.99 -1.34
C GLU A 74 15.09 11.32 0.02
N ARG A 75 13.98 11.66 0.68
CA ARG A 75 13.55 11.06 1.94
C ARG A 75 12.32 10.19 1.72
N ILE A 76 12.43 8.93 2.11
CA ILE A 76 11.35 7.94 2.00
C ILE A 76 11.27 7.10 3.28
N PRO A 77 10.17 6.36 3.51
CA PRO A 77 10.10 5.42 4.62
C PRO A 77 11.24 4.40 4.59
N ASN A 78 11.75 3.99 5.76
CA ASN A 78 12.80 2.97 5.85
C ASN A 78 12.32 1.62 5.31
N ARG A 79 11.04 1.30 5.51
CA ARG A 79 10.40 0.12 4.95
C ARG A 79 9.12 0.49 4.25
N ILE A 80 8.93 -0.04 3.05
CA ILE A 80 7.70 0.12 2.27
C ILE A 80 7.05 -1.25 2.11
N THR A 81 5.81 -1.37 2.58
CA THR A 81 5.10 -2.65 2.67
C THR A 81 3.67 -2.50 2.19
N THR A 82 3.06 -3.59 1.73
CA THR A 82 1.69 -3.57 1.22
C THR A 82 0.88 -4.77 1.66
N VAL A 83 -0.41 -4.52 1.91
CA VAL A 83 -1.44 -5.55 2.06
C VAL A 83 -2.50 -5.30 1.00
N PHE A 84 -3.13 -6.36 0.46
CA PHE A 84 -4.10 -6.20 -0.62
C PHE A 84 -5.52 -6.48 -0.14
N ALA A 85 -6.32 -5.40 -0.02
CA ALA A 85 -7.73 -5.47 0.33
C ALA A 85 -8.53 -6.34 -0.65
N GLY A 86 -9.17 -7.37 -0.12
CA GLY A 86 -9.93 -8.36 -0.88
C GLY A 86 -9.13 -9.61 -1.22
N GLN A 87 -7.81 -9.64 -1.05
CA GLN A 87 -6.98 -10.83 -1.24
C GLN A 87 -6.53 -11.39 0.11
N GLU A 88 -5.58 -10.72 0.77
CA GLU A 88 -5.03 -11.08 2.07
C GLU A 88 -5.94 -10.59 3.22
N LYS A 89 -7.17 -11.11 3.29
CA LYS A 89 -8.20 -10.61 4.22
C LYS A 89 -7.73 -10.58 5.67
N ALA A 90 -7.04 -11.63 6.14
CA ALA A 90 -6.51 -11.68 7.51
C ALA A 90 -5.41 -10.63 7.75
N ALA A 91 -4.48 -10.41 6.83
CA ALA A 91 -3.44 -9.39 6.96
C ALA A 91 -4.05 -7.97 6.96
N VAL A 92 -4.99 -7.71 6.05
CA VAL A 92 -5.71 -6.43 5.98
C VAL A 92 -6.52 -6.16 7.25
N ALA A 93 -7.20 -7.19 7.79
CA ALA A 93 -7.91 -7.09 9.06
C ALA A 93 -6.93 -6.80 10.20
N ARG A 94 -5.75 -7.45 10.24
CA ARG A 94 -4.73 -7.18 11.25
C ARG A 94 -4.27 -5.72 11.24
N VAL A 95 -4.01 -5.15 10.07
CA VAL A 95 -3.66 -3.72 9.94
C VAL A 95 -4.80 -2.84 10.48
N ARG A 96 -6.04 -3.10 10.05
CA ARG A 96 -7.20 -2.25 10.40
C ARG A 96 -7.57 -2.31 11.87
N ASP A 97 -7.70 -3.52 12.41
CA ASP A 97 -8.28 -3.75 13.73
C ASP A 97 -7.27 -3.49 14.85
N HIS A 98 -5.99 -3.79 14.60
CA HIS A 98 -4.94 -3.65 15.61
C HIS A 98 -4.17 -2.33 15.47
N TRP A 99 -3.66 -2.04 14.28
CA TRP A 99 -2.72 -0.94 14.05
C TRP A 99 -3.39 0.37 13.66
N LEU A 100 -4.61 0.33 13.13
CA LEU A 100 -5.41 1.50 12.75
C LEU A 100 -6.69 1.64 13.58
N ASN A 101 -6.68 1.17 14.83
CA ASN A 101 -7.83 1.26 15.70
C ASN A 101 -8.35 2.72 15.81
N GLY A 102 -9.65 2.91 15.59
CA GLY A 102 -10.29 4.23 15.54
C GLY A 102 -10.25 4.94 14.18
N GLN A 103 -9.53 4.40 13.19
CA GLN A 103 -9.54 4.94 11.82
C GLN A 103 -10.65 4.28 10.98
N PRO A 104 -11.42 5.06 10.19
CA PRO A 104 -12.44 4.48 9.33
C PRO A 104 -11.81 3.59 8.25
N PRO A 105 -12.26 2.32 8.11
CA PRO A 105 -11.66 1.41 7.16
C PRO A 105 -11.91 1.89 5.72
N SER A 106 -10.85 2.04 4.95
CA SER A 106 -10.94 2.44 3.54
C SER A 106 -9.82 1.82 2.70
N SER A 107 -10.03 1.74 1.39
CA SER A 107 -9.02 1.27 0.43
C SER A 107 -9.29 1.84 -0.97
N PRO A 108 -8.28 2.28 -1.74
CA PRO A 108 -6.87 2.37 -1.33
C PRO A 108 -6.67 3.39 -0.20
N SER A 109 -5.68 3.15 0.65
CA SER A 109 -5.22 4.05 1.71
C SER A 109 -3.79 3.69 2.10
N ALA A 110 -3.09 4.55 2.83
CA ALA A 110 -1.75 4.26 3.32
C ALA A 110 -1.57 4.77 4.75
N ALA A 111 -0.73 4.09 5.53
CA ALA A 111 -0.41 4.49 6.89
C ALA A 111 1.10 4.42 7.11
N LEU A 112 1.66 5.45 7.74
CA LEU A 112 3.05 5.46 8.18
C LEU A 112 3.10 5.19 9.68
N PHE A 113 3.94 4.24 10.06
CA PHE A 113 4.21 3.89 11.45
C PHE A 113 5.65 4.20 11.82
N LYS A 114 5.88 4.48 13.11
CA LYS A 114 7.20 4.55 13.71
C LYS A 114 7.13 3.94 15.10
N ASN A 115 8.03 3.01 15.40
CA ASN A 115 8.06 2.30 16.69
C ASN A 115 6.70 1.68 17.09
N GLY A 116 5.95 1.14 16.13
CA GLY A 116 4.61 0.60 16.35
C GLY A 116 3.49 1.63 16.53
N GLU A 117 3.80 2.94 16.47
CA GLU A 117 2.78 3.99 16.59
C GLU A 117 2.42 4.57 15.22
N LEU A 118 1.13 4.85 15.02
CA LEU A 118 0.64 5.51 13.81
C LEU A 118 1.09 6.98 13.80
N VAL A 119 1.88 7.34 12.78
CA VAL A 119 2.38 8.71 12.58
C VAL A 119 1.39 9.51 11.74
N PHE A 120 0.98 8.97 10.59
CA PHE A 120 -0.05 9.57 9.75
C PHE A 120 -0.77 8.50 8.93
N MET A 121 -1.94 8.86 8.40
CA MET A 121 -2.70 8.06 7.46
C MET A 121 -3.17 8.92 6.29
N VAL A 122 -3.01 8.42 5.07
CA VAL A 122 -3.61 8.97 3.85
C VAL A 122 -4.87 8.17 3.55
N HIS A 123 -6.02 8.81 3.70
CA HIS A 123 -7.32 8.18 3.54
C HIS A 123 -7.76 8.11 2.08
N ARG A 124 -8.70 7.18 1.80
CA ARG A 124 -9.27 7.04 0.45
C ARG A 124 -9.86 8.33 -0.11
N HIS A 125 -10.52 9.15 0.71
CA HIS A 125 -11.17 10.38 0.25
C HIS A 125 -10.15 11.44 -0.18
N GLU A 126 -8.92 11.37 0.34
CA GLU A 126 -7.78 12.18 -0.09
C GLU A 126 -7.21 11.64 -1.40
N ILE A 127 -7.25 10.33 -1.63
CA ILE A 127 -6.77 9.72 -2.89
C ILE A 127 -7.78 9.92 -4.03
N GLU A 128 -9.07 9.73 -3.78
CA GLU A 128 -10.08 9.66 -4.86
C GLU A 128 -10.41 11.02 -5.50
N ARG A 129 -10.00 12.12 -4.86
CA ARG A 129 -10.24 13.50 -5.33
C ARG A 129 -9.04 14.13 -6.03
N HIS A 130 -7.89 13.46 -6.02
CA HIS A 130 -6.64 14.00 -6.53
C HIS A 130 -6.06 13.10 -7.62
N ASP A 131 -5.28 13.71 -8.51
CA ASP A 131 -4.50 12.98 -9.48
C ASP A 131 -3.20 12.41 -8.88
N ALA A 132 -2.44 11.66 -9.69
CA ALA A 132 -1.23 11.02 -9.24
C ALA A 132 -0.12 12.01 -8.83
N ASP A 133 -0.02 13.17 -9.47
CA ASP A 133 1.00 14.18 -9.16
C ASP A 133 0.66 14.90 -7.85
N GLU A 134 -0.61 15.25 -7.66
CA GLU A 134 -1.11 15.84 -6.42
C GLU A 134 -0.90 14.89 -5.21
N ILE A 135 -1.23 13.60 -5.37
CA ILE A 135 -0.94 12.59 -4.35
C ILE A 135 0.56 12.50 -4.09
N ALA A 136 1.39 12.50 -5.13
CA ALA A 136 2.83 12.39 -4.98
C ALA A 136 3.40 13.56 -4.16
N GLU A 137 3.04 14.79 -4.49
CA GLU A 137 3.52 15.98 -3.77
C GLU A 137 3.06 16.01 -2.31
N HIS A 138 1.80 15.62 -2.05
CA HIS A 138 1.30 15.49 -0.69
C HIS A 138 2.09 14.44 0.12
N VAL A 139 2.28 13.25 -0.45
CA VAL A 139 3.00 12.15 0.22
C VAL A 139 4.48 12.48 0.41
N LYS A 140 5.14 13.15 -0.54
CA LYS A 140 6.52 13.64 -0.39
C LYS A 140 6.65 14.58 0.80
N THR A 141 5.70 15.52 0.94
CA THR A 141 5.67 16.45 2.09
C THR A 141 5.63 15.69 3.42
N LEU A 142 4.82 14.64 3.51
CA LEU A 142 4.75 13.79 4.70
C LEU A 142 6.04 12.99 4.92
N PHE A 143 6.68 12.50 3.86
CA PHE A 143 7.97 11.82 3.96
C PHE A 143 9.08 12.76 4.45
N ASP A 144 9.16 13.98 3.95
CA ASP A 144 10.17 14.95 4.37
C ASP A 144 10.06 15.31 5.86
N GLN A 145 8.83 15.32 6.38
CA GLN A 145 8.53 15.63 7.78
C GLN A 145 8.84 14.47 8.74
N HIS A 146 8.60 13.22 8.31
CA HIS A 146 8.54 12.07 9.22
C HIS A 146 9.58 11.00 8.96
N CYS A 147 10.16 10.94 7.76
CA CYS A 147 11.04 9.87 7.34
C CYS A 147 12.51 10.27 7.33
N THR A 148 13.37 9.29 7.59
CA THR A 148 14.83 9.41 7.53
C THR A 148 15.47 8.38 6.61
N GLY A 149 14.68 7.49 5.99
CA GLY A 149 15.15 6.58 4.95
C GLY A 149 15.60 7.36 3.72
N VAL A 150 16.59 6.83 3.02
CA VAL A 150 17.20 7.44 1.84
C VAL A 150 16.57 6.85 0.59
N GLY A 151 16.00 7.70 -0.25
CA GLY A 151 15.49 7.30 -1.55
C GLY A 151 16.51 7.48 -2.68
N PRO A 152 16.11 7.15 -3.93
CA PRO A 152 14.81 6.59 -4.29
C PRO A 152 14.70 5.11 -3.89
N SER A 153 13.47 4.60 -3.79
CA SER A 153 13.18 3.17 -3.51
C SER A 153 13.75 2.23 -4.58
N VAL A 154 13.70 2.67 -5.84
CA VAL A 154 14.29 2.02 -7.01
C VAL A 154 14.86 3.10 -7.94
N PRO A 155 15.87 2.78 -8.79
CA PRO A 155 16.36 3.72 -9.79
C PRO A 155 15.25 4.25 -10.71
N ALA A 156 15.32 5.52 -11.10
CA ALA A 156 14.28 6.19 -11.88
C ALA A 156 14.00 5.48 -13.22
N GLU A 157 15.01 4.86 -13.82
CA GLU A 157 14.90 4.06 -15.05
C GLU A 157 13.95 2.86 -14.90
N HIS A 158 13.84 2.27 -13.70
CA HIS A 158 12.93 1.15 -13.43
C HIS A 158 11.47 1.60 -13.40
N LEU A 159 11.17 2.82 -12.96
CA LEU A 159 9.80 3.35 -12.95
C LEU A 159 9.18 3.46 -14.34
N PHE A 160 9.98 3.77 -15.37
CA PHE A 160 9.48 3.82 -16.75
C PHE A 160 9.07 2.44 -17.29
N GLN A 161 9.54 1.36 -16.67
CA GLN A 161 9.18 0.00 -17.01
C GLN A 161 7.93 -0.48 -16.26
N VAL A 162 7.54 0.22 -15.18
CA VAL A 162 6.32 -0.08 -14.42
C VAL A 162 5.12 0.39 -15.24
N ASN A 163 4.52 -0.55 -15.96
CA ASN A 163 3.28 -0.31 -16.66
C ASN A 163 2.13 -0.29 -15.64
N HIS A 164 1.72 0.92 -15.23
CA HIS A 164 0.49 1.11 -14.46
C HIS A 164 -0.70 0.78 -15.34
N ALA A 165 -1.08 -0.50 -15.36
CA ALA A 165 -2.16 -0.98 -16.19
C ALA A 165 -3.45 -0.28 -15.75
N LYS A 166 -4.00 0.55 -16.64
CA LYS A 166 -5.29 1.24 -16.46
C LYS A 166 -6.48 0.27 -16.60
N THR A 167 -6.38 -0.92 -16.04
CA THR A 167 -7.46 -1.91 -16.03
C THR A 167 -8.42 -1.59 -14.89
N CYS A 168 -9.68 -1.30 -15.24
CA CYS A 168 -10.72 -1.04 -14.27
C CYS A 168 -11.06 -2.31 -13.45
N GLY A 169 -11.08 -2.17 -12.12
CA GLY A 169 -11.39 -3.26 -11.18
C GLY A 169 -12.73 -3.97 -11.38
N SER A 170 -13.69 -3.33 -12.06
CA SER A 170 -15.02 -3.91 -12.34
C SER A 170 -14.99 -5.13 -13.27
N LYS A 171 -13.87 -5.37 -13.95
CA LYS A 171 -13.67 -6.50 -14.87
C LYS A 171 -12.85 -7.64 -14.27
N ILE A 172 -12.45 -7.54 -13.00
CA ILE A 172 -11.63 -8.57 -12.35
C ILE A 172 -12.53 -9.75 -11.96
N PRO A 173 -12.25 -10.97 -12.45
CA PRO A 173 -13.02 -12.16 -12.10
C PRO A 173 -12.93 -12.46 -10.59
N LYS A 174 -14.04 -12.94 -10.03
CA LYS A 174 -14.08 -13.42 -8.65
C LYS A 174 -13.37 -14.77 -8.54
N TYR A 175 -12.84 -15.05 -7.36
CA TYR A 175 -12.28 -16.37 -7.08
C TYR A 175 -13.42 -17.40 -6.97
N GLU A 176 -13.36 -18.49 -7.74
CA GLU A 176 -14.43 -19.49 -7.82
C GLU A 176 -14.23 -20.71 -6.89
N GLY A 177 -13.07 -20.81 -6.20
CA GLY A 177 -12.86 -21.80 -5.14
C GLY A 177 -11.62 -22.66 -5.29
#